data_AF-A0A1I3E0E8-F1
#
_entry.id   AF-A0A1I3E0E8-F1
#
_cell.length_a   1.000
_cell.length_b   1.000
_cell.length_c   1.000
_cell.angle_alpha   90.00
_cell.angle_beta   90.00
_cell.angle_gamma   90.00
#
_symmetry.space_group_name_H-M   'P 1'
#
loop_
_entity.id
_entity.type
_entity.pdbx_description
1 polymer ?
#
loop_
_entity_poly.entity_id
_entity_poly.type
_entity_poly.pdbx_seq_one_letter_code
_entity_poly.pdbx_strand_id
1 'polypeptide(L)'
;MEDKVLKKFQTVKNEAFKDFESLGHSKKFIDIEYLAAKIAEGNLISLKDFIWHFYNKSILIFSRDFQKQAYNYWSMAVFDFRHEKKERVSKMKELSINARILDFQSKTSTINDYEVVINVSDNSCGVCLADRSKIYEVSKFLTEYTLPHRNCTCKGIGCTCMLSFVPKKNADGSFILNLDD
;
A
#
# COMPACT_ATOMS: atom_id res chain seq x y z
N MET A 1 22.95 3.10 27.32
CA MET A 1 23.05 2.58 25.93
C MET A 1 21.97 1.56 25.67
N GLU A 2 21.78 0.60 26.59
CA GLU A 2 20.65 -0.36 26.59
C GLU A 2 19.27 0.30 26.47
N ASP A 3 19.03 1.39 27.21
CA ASP A 3 17.75 2.10 27.18
C ASP A 3 17.38 2.65 25.77
N LYS A 4 18.37 3.13 25.01
CA LYS A 4 18.14 3.61 23.62
C LYS A 4 17.77 2.46 22.67
N VAL A 5 18.40 1.30 22.84
CA VAL A 5 18.13 0.11 22.02
C VAL A 5 16.74 -0.43 22.34
N LEU A 6 16.40 -0.55 23.63
CA LEU A 6 15.09 -1.01 24.08
C LEU A 6 13.98 -0.06 23.61
N LYS A 7 14.18 1.26 23.74
CA LYS A 7 13.21 2.25 23.24
C LYS A 7 12.99 2.13 21.74
N LYS A 8 14.05 1.93 20.94
CA LYS A 8 13.94 1.71 19.50
C LYS A 8 13.20 0.41 19.20
N PHE A 9 13.50 -0.67 19.91
CA PHE A 9 12.81 -1.96 19.78
C PHE A 9 11.31 -1.81 20.02
N GLN A 10 10.90 -1.19 21.12
CA GLN A 10 9.48 -0.97 21.43
C GLN A 10 8.80 -0.06 20.41
N THR A 11 9.51 0.97 19.91
CA THR A 11 8.96 1.86 18.86
C THR A 11 8.65 1.09 17.59
N VAL A 12 9.61 0.32 17.07
CA VAL A 12 9.45 -0.49 15.84
C VAL A 12 8.32 -1.51 16.03
N LYS A 13 8.29 -2.20 17.17
CA LYS A 13 7.26 -3.19 17.50
C LYS A 13 5.87 -2.57 17.50
N ASN A 14 5.69 -1.48 18.24
CA ASN A 14 4.38 -0.85 18.40
C ASN A 14 3.85 -0.26 17.09
N GLU A 15 4.72 0.34 16.27
CA GLU A 15 4.36 0.81 14.94
C GLU A 15 3.89 -0.35 14.05
N ALA A 16 4.69 -1.42 13.93
CA ALA A 16 4.34 -2.56 13.09
C ALA A 16 3.09 -3.30 13.56
N PHE A 17 2.89 -3.44 14.88
CA PHE A 17 1.73 -4.13 15.44
C PHE A 17 0.45 -3.34 15.16
N LYS A 18 0.49 -2.01 15.31
CA LYS A 18 -0.61 -1.14 14.91
C LYS A 18 -0.92 -1.25 13.42
N ASP A 19 0.10 -1.38 12.58
CA ASP A 19 -0.08 -1.61 11.15
C ASP A 19 -0.78 -2.96 10.90
N PHE A 20 -0.39 -4.04 11.59
CA PHE A 20 -1.04 -5.35 11.49
C PHE A 20 -2.51 -5.31 11.94
N GLU A 21 -2.81 -4.60 13.03
CA GLU A 21 -4.19 -4.39 13.48
C GLU A 21 -5.00 -3.63 12.43
N SER A 22 -4.41 -2.60 11.81
CA SER A 22 -5.03 -1.82 10.74
C SER A 22 -5.27 -2.62 9.46
N LEU A 23 -4.46 -3.68 9.23
CA LEU A 23 -4.67 -4.66 8.16
C LEU A 23 -5.78 -5.69 8.49
N GLY A 24 -6.32 -5.65 9.72
CA GLY A 24 -7.43 -6.49 10.16
C GLY A 24 -7.02 -7.74 10.93
N HIS A 25 -5.77 -7.84 11.39
CA HIS A 25 -5.38 -8.91 12.31
C HIS A 25 -5.82 -8.57 13.74
N SER A 26 -6.37 -9.56 14.45
CA SER A 26 -6.68 -9.36 15.87
C SER A 26 -5.39 -9.27 16.69
N LYS A 27 -5.40 -8.40 17.71
CA LYS A 27 -4.29 -8.30 18.67
C LYS A 27 -3.88 -9.66 19.24
N LYS A 28 -4.87 -10.50 19.60
CA LYS A 28 -4.63 -11.87 20.11
C LYS A 28 -3.83 -12.72 19.11
N PHE A 29 -4.13 -12.65 17.82
CA PHE A 29 -3.39 -13.39 16.79
C PHE A 29 -1.94 -12.90 16.67
N ILE A 30 -1.75 -11.58 16.64
CA ILE A 30 -0.41 -10.96 16.58
C ILE A 30 0.42 -11.37 17.81
N ASP A 31 -0.17 -11.32 19.00
CA ASP A 31 0.51 -11.68 20.25
C ASP A 31 0.94 -13.16 20.26
N ILE A 32 0.09 -14.07 19.78
CA ILE A 32 0.42 -15.50 19.68
C ILE A 32 1.61 -15.72 18.73
N GLU A 33 1.58 -15.11 17.55
CA GLU A 33 2.65 -15.24 16.55
C GLU A 33 3.97 -14.66 17.07
N TYR A 34 3.92 -13.51 17.75
CA TYR A 34 5.09 -12.88 18.34
C TYR A 34 5.70 -13.70 19.47
N LEU A 35 4.88 -14.24 20.38
CA LEU A 35 5.36 -15.10 21.46
C LEU A 35 5.98 -16.40 20.92
N ALA A 36 5.40 -16.98 19.88
CA ALA A 36 5.93 -18.17 19.22
C ALA A 36 7.32 -17.93 18.59
N ALA A 37 7.60 -16.70 18.12
CA ALA A 37 8.88 -16.33 17.54
C ALA A 37 10.02 -16.20 18.56
N LYS A 38 9.74 -16.18 19.88
CA LYS A 38 10.73 -16.17 20.98
C LYS A 38 11.84 -15.11 20.81
N ILE A 39 11.46 -13.91 20.37
CA ILE A 39 12.39 -12.82 20.10
C ILE A 39 12.86 -12.21 21.42
N ALA A 40 14.16 -12.23 21.68
CA ALA A 40 14.75 -11.58 22.85
C ALA A 40 14.54 -10.06 22.80
N GLU A 41 14.25 -9.45 23.95
CA GLU A 41 14.08 -7.99 24.02
C GLU A 41 15.37 -7.26 23.57
N GLY A 42 15.20 -6.18 22.82
CA GLY A 42 16.32 -5.43 22.25
C GLY A 42 16.94 -6.05 21.00
N ASN A 43 16.61 -7.29 20.62
CA ASN A 43 17.07 -7.88 19.36
C ASN A 43 16.28 -7.32 18.16
N LEU A 44 16.73 -6.17 17.67
CA LEU A 44 16.09 -5.47 16.55
C LEU A 44 16.10 -6.26 15.25
N ILE A 45 17.13 -7.07 14.99
CA ILE A 45 17.25 -7.84 13.74
C ILE A 45 16.14 -8.89 13.70
N SER A 46 16.03 -9.72 14.74
CA SER A 46 14.98 -10.74 14.81
C SER A 46 13.57 -10.14 14.85
N LEU A 47 13.38 -8.97 15.47
CA LEU A 47 12.11 -8.25 15.42
C LEU A 47 11.72 -7.86 14.00
N LYS A 48 12.65 -7.32 13.21
CA LYS A 48 12.41 -6.93 11.82
C LYS A 48 12.14 -8.14 10.92
N ASP A 49 12.88 -9.22 11.12
CA ASP A 49 12.67 -10.47 10.38
C ASP A 49 11.27 -11.04 10.66
N PHE A 50 10.84 -11.01 11.92
CA PHE A 50 9.47 -11.36 12.29
C PHE A 50 8.44 -10.46 11.62
N ILE A 51 8.65 -9.14 11.59
CA ILE A 51 7.71 -8.20 10.95
C ILE A 51 7.59 -8.49 9.45
N TRP A 52 8.70 -8.71 8.75
CA TRP A 52 8.70 -9.11 7.34
C TRP A 52 8.01 -10.46 7.13
N HIS A 53 8.30 -11.45 7.97
CA HIS A 53 7.63 -12.74 7.92
C HIS A 53 6.12 -12.59 8.09
N PHE A 54 5.68 -11.78 9.06
CA PHE A 54 4.28 -11.53 9.34
C PHE A 54 3.59 -10.85 8.16
N TYR A 55 4.17 -9.79 7.57
CA TYR A 55 3.61 -9.17 6.36
C TYR A 55 3.42 -10.18 5.22
N ASN A 56 4.43 -11.02 4.95
CA ASN A 56 4.34 -12.05 3.91
C ASN A 56 3.26 -13.09 4.24
N LYS A 57 3.17 -13.53 5.49
CA LYS A 57 2.10 -14.43 5.95
C LYS A 57 0.72 -13.79 5.78
N SER A 58 0.58 -12.50 6.12
CA SER A 58 -0.64 -11.74 5.94
C SER A 58 -1.07 -11.64 4.47
N ILE A 59 -0.13 -11.48 3.52
CA ILE A 59 -0.44 -11.53 2.08
C ILE A 59 -1.08 -12.86 1.70
N LEU A 60 -0.54 -13.98 2.21
CA LEU A 60 -1.06 -15.32 1.94
C LEU A 60 -2.46 -15.54 2.54
N ILE A 61 -2.67 -15.07 3.78
CA ILE A 61 -3.99 -15.10 4.45
C ILE A 61 -5.02 -14.33 3.62
N PHE A 62 -4.63 -13.18 3.06
CA PHE A 62 -5.47 -12.34 2.22
C PHE A 62 -5.32 -12.63 0.72
N SER A 63 -4.93 -13.85 0.33
CA SER A 63 -4.64 -14.22 -1.06
C SER A 63 -5.77 -13.95 -2.06
N ARG A 64 -7.02 -13.85 -1.58
CA ARG A 64 -8.21 -13.51 -2.40
C ARG A 64 -8.79 -12.12 -2.11
N ASP A 65 -8.20 -11.37 -1.18
CA ASP A 65 -8.61 -10.01 -0.83
C ASP A 65 -7.54 -9.03 -1.32
N PHE A 66 -7.68 -8.62 -2.59
CA PHE A 66 -6.72 -7.76 -3.27
C PHE A 66 -6.63 -6.37 -2.63
N GLN A 67 -7.73 -5.87 -2.07
CA GLN A 67 -7.74 -4.62 -1.31
C GLN A 67 -6.82 -4.72 -0.09
N LYS A 68 -6.90 -5.81 0.70
CA LYS A 68 -5.99 -6.03 1.82
C LYS A 68 -4.55 -6.27 1.39
N GLN A 69 -4.33 -6.98 0.27
CA GLN A 69 -2.98 -7.12 -0.29
C GLN A 69 -2.38 -5.76 -0.66
N ALA A 70 -3.17 -4.88 -1.30
CA ALA A 70 -2.73 -3.54 -1.64
C ALA A 70 -2.32 -2.73 -0.42
N TYR A 71 -3.12 -2.76 0.65
CA TYR A 71 -2.76 -2.10 1.90
C TYR A 71 -1.54 -2.72 2.57
N ASN A 72 -1.40 -4.05 2.54
CA ASN A 72 -0.27 -4.75 3.12
C ASN A 72 1.05 -4.37 2.43
N TYR A 73 1.09 -4.42 1.09
CA TYR A 73 2.25 -3.97 0.33
C TYR A 73 2.59 -2.49 0.56
N TRP A 74 1.58 -1.63 0.76
CA TRP A 74 1.83 -0.23 1.14
C TRP A 74 2.49 -0.13 2.52
N SER A 75 1.99 -0.88 3.52
CA SER A 75 2.61 -0.93 4.85
C SER A 75 4.04 -1.46 4.81
N MET A 76 4.32 -2.48 3.99
CA MET A 76 5.68 -2.98 3.75
C MET A 76 6.61 -1.89 3.16
N ALA A 77 6.10 -1.07 2.23
CA ALA A 77 6.86 0.06 1.68
C ALA A 77 7.20 1.11 2.76
N VAL A 78 6.23 1.42 3.64
CA VAL A 78 6.43 2.35 4.76
C VAL A 78 7.42 1.79 5.77
N PHE A 79 7.32 0.50 6.10
CA PHE A 79 8.24 -0.18 7.00
C PHE A 79 9.67 -0.17 6.46
N ASP A 80 9.88 -0.57 5.20
CA ASP A 80 11.20 -0.57 4.56
C ASP A 80 11.80 0.85 4.50
N PHE A 81 10.96 1.86 4.31
CA PHE A 81 11.40 3.26 4.33
C PHE A 81 11.84 3.73 5.72
N ARG A 82 11.07 3.42 6.77
CA ARG A 82 11.31 3.94 8.12
C ARG A 82 12.41 3.18 8.86
N HIS A 83 12.48 1.86 8.65
CA HIS A 83 13.23 0.97 9.52
C HIS A 83 14.35 0.21 8.80
N GLU A 84 14.34 0.16 7.46
CA GLU A 84 15.34 -0.57 6.65
C GLU A 84 16.16 0.36 5.74
N LYS A 85 16.81 -0.25 4.74
CA LYS A 85 17.68 0.42 3.76
C LYS A 85 16.93 1.09 2.61
N LYS A 86 15.59 1.01 2.60
CA LYS A 86 14.71 1.65 1.60
C LYS A 86 14.82 1.06 0.18
N GLU A 87 15.48 -0.09 0.01
CA GLU A 87 15.76 -0.72 -1.29
C GLU A 87 14.49 -1.30 -1.94
N ARG A 88 13.47 -1.65 -1.14
CA ARG A 88 12.26 -2.34 -1.62
C ARG A 88 11.05 -1.42 -1.73
N VAL A 89 11.16 -0.17 -1.28
CA VAL A 89 10.05 0.80 -1.26
C VAL A 89 9.35 0.90 -2.61
N SER A 90 10.11 1.07 -3.71
CA SER A 90 9.51 1.18 -5.05
C SER A 90 8.79 -0.09 -5.46
N LYS A 91 9.39 -1.26 -5.21
CA LYS A 91 8.78 -2.54 -5.58
C LYS A 91 7.51 -2.83 -4.79
N MET A 92 7.51 -2.55 -3.50
CA MET A 92 6.33 -2.71 -2.64
C MET A 92 5.19 -1.78 -3.07
N LYS A 93 5.49 -0.56 -3.50
CA LYS A 93 4.49 0.36 -4.07
C LYS A 93 3.90 -0.13 -5.39
N GLU A 94 4.74 -0.64 -6.28
CA GLU A 94 4.30 -1.26 -7.54
C GLU A 94 3.34 -2.42 -7.25
N LEU A 95 3.70 -3.31 -6.32
CA LEU A 95 2.83 -4.42 -5.90
C LEU A 95 1.51 -3.94 -5.27
N SER A 96 1.55 -2.86 -4.48
CA SER A 96 0.36 -2.23 -3.91
C SER A 96 -0.59 -1.72 -5.00
N ILE A 97 -0.05 -1.02 -6.02
CA ILE A 97 -0.84 -0.51 -7.14
C ILE A 97 -1.39 -1.66 -8.00
N ASN A 98 -0.59 -2.67 -8.29
CA ASN A 98 -1.03 -3.84 -9.05
C ASN A 98 -2.16 -4.57 -8.33
N ALA A 99 -2.08 -4.73 -7.00
CA ALA A 99 -3.17 -5.31 -6.21
C ALA A 99 -4.45 -4.45 -6.27
N ARG A 100 -4.35 -3.11 -6.26
CA ARG A 100 -5.54 -2.23 -6.46
C ARG A 100 -6.17 -2.41 -7.84
N ILE A 101 -5.36 -2.56 -8.87
CA ILE A 101 -5.83 -2.81 -10.24
C ILE A 101 -6.57 -4.15 -10.30
N LEU A 102 -5.98 -5.20 -9.73
CA LEU A 102 -6.60 -6.53 -9.66
C LEU A 102 -7.91 -6.51 -8.86
N ASP A 103 -7.93 -5.79 -7.73
CA ASP A 103 -9.15 -5.61 -6.92
C ASP A 103 -10.29 -5.01 -7.75
N PHE A 104 -9.99 -3.94 -8.47
CA PHE A 104 -10.95 -3.29 -9.35
C PHE A 104 -11.40 -4.22 -10.49
N GLN A 105 -10.47 -4.84 -11.22
CA GLN A 105 -10.78 -5.77 -12.31
C GLN A 105 -11.61 -6.97 -11.84
N SER A 106 -11.43 -7.42 -10.59
CA SER A 106 -12.20 -8.54 -10.04
C SER A 106 -13.65 -8.18 -9.67
N LYS A 107 -13.95 -6.89 -9.50
CA LYS A 107 -15.24 -6.39 -9.00
C LYS A 107 -16.13 -5.75 -10.07
N THR A 108 -15.61 -5.47 -11.25
CA THR A 108 -16.37 -4.81 -12.32
C THR A 108 -16.31 -5.59 -13.64
N SER A 109 -17.48 -5.94 -14.15
CA SER A 109 -17.67 -6.37 -15.55
C SER A 109 -17.71 -5.18 -16.51
N THR A 110 -17.96 -3.96 -16.00
CA THR A 110 -18.18 -2.73 -16.76
C THR A 110 -17.02 -1.74 -16.62
N ILE A 111 -15.81 -2.18 -16.97
CA ILE A 111 -14.60 -1.37 -16.91
C ILE A 111 -14.71 -0.01 -17.63
N ASN A 112 -15.57 0.07 -18.65
CA ASN A 112 -15.79 1.25 -19.47
C ASN A 112 -16.61 2.35 -18.78
N ASP A 113 -17.30 2.03 -17.68
CA ASP A 113 -18.11 2.99 -16.90
C ASP A 113 -17.28 3.75 -15.87
N TYR A 114 -16.00 3.41 -15.76
CA TYR A 114 -15.09 3.99 -14.78
C TYR A 114 -13.95 4.75 -15.46
N GLU A 115 -13.36 5.64 -14.69
CA GLU A 115 -12.15 6.38 -14.99
C GLU A 115 -11.17 6.24 -13.83
N VAL A 116 -9.89 6.42 -14.15
CA VAL A 116 -8.81 6.45 -13.17
C VAL A 116 -8.48 7.90 -12.86
N VAL A 117 -8.49 8.25 -11.58
CA VAL A 117 -7.99 9.53 -11.07
C VAL A 117 -6.71 9.27 -10.29
N ILE A 118 -5.66 10.01 -10.62
CA ILE A 118 -4.42 10.01 -9.86
C ILE A 118 -4.47 11.13 -8.82
N ASN A 119 -4.53 10.74 -7.55
CA ASN A 119 -4.53 11.63 -6.40
C ASN A 119 -3.10 11.85 -5.90
N VAL A 120 -2.73 13.11 -5.74
CA VAL A 120 -1.36 13.53 -5.40
C VAL A 120 -1.42 14.63 -4.34
N SER A 121 -0.56 14.53 -3.32
CA SER A 121 -0.41 15.58 -2.29
C SER A 121 0.27 16.82 -2.87
N ASP A 122 -0.11 18.02 -2.38
CA ASP A 122 0.48 19.31 -2.78
C ASP A 122 2.01 19.35 -2.68
N ASN A 123 2.59 18.61 -1.72
CA ASN A 123 4.03 18.59 -1.47
C ASN A 123 4.76 17.47 -2.23
N SER A 124 4.39 17.25 -3.50
CA SER A 124 4.98 16.20 -4.35
C SER A 124 5.94 16.77 -5.41
N CYS A 125 6.75 15.93 -6.04
CA CYS A 125 7.63 16.35 -7.11
C CYS A 125 6.86 16.73 -8.39
N GLY A 126 7.51 17.45 -9.31
CA GLY A 126 6.89 17.90 -10.55
C GLY A 126 6.28 16.78 -11.41
N VAL A 127 6.90 15.59 -11.42
CA VAL A 127 6.36 14.43 -12.15
C VAL A 127 5.04 13.96 -11.58
N CYS A 128 4.93 13.84 -10.25
CA CYS A 128 3.67 13.47 -9.61
C CYS A 128 2.63 14.59 -9.76
N LEU A 129 3.01 15.85 -9.56
CA LEU A 129 2.10 16.99 -9.69
C LEU A 129 1.56 17.14 -11.11
N ALA A 130 2.33 16.79 -12.14
CA ALA A 130 1.87 16.79 -13.52
C ALA A 130 0.70 15.82 -13.74
N ASP A 131 0.56 14.78 -12.93
CA ASP A 131 -0.53 13.81 -13.01
C ASP A 131 -1.68 14.06 -12.02
N ARG A 132 -1.55 15.09 -11.18
CA ARG A 132 -2.57 15.44 -10.20
C ARG A 132 -3.89 15.73 -10.89
N SER A 133 -4.95 15.06 -10.44
CA SER A 133 -6.33 15.27 -10.91
C SER A 133 -6.53 15.01 -12.41
N LYS A 134 -5.54 14.43 -13.10
CA LYS A 134 -5.77 13.90 -14.44
C LYS A 134 -6.71 12.70 -14.34
N ILE A 135 -7.63 12.66 -15.29
CA ILE A 135 -8.62 11.63 -15.45
C ILE A 135 -8.19 10.80 -16.66
N TYR A 136 -8.08 9.50 -16.47
CA TYR A 136 -7.68 8.56 -17.51
C TYR A 136 -8.80 7.57 -17.77
N GLU A 137 -9.03 7.25 -19.03
CA GLU A 137 -9.77 6.04 -19.37
C GLU A 137 -9.03 4.82 -18.79
N VAL A 138 -9.77 3.91 -18.16
CA VAL A 138 -9.17 2.76 -17.48
C VAL A 138 -8.32 1.92 -18.44
N SER A 139 -8.82 1.65 -19.66
CA SER A 139 -8.10 0.87 -20.66
C SER A 139 -6.73 1.47 -21.00
N LYS A 140 -6.66 2.78 -21.25
CA LYS A 140 -5.41 3.50 -21.49
C LYS A 140 -4.50 3.51 -20.27
N PHE A 141 -5.06 3.72 -19.07
CA PHE A 141 -4.26 3.69 -17.84
C PHE A 141 -3.52 2.36 -17.67
N LEU A 142 -4.21 1.24 -17.91
CA LEU A 142 -3.65 -0.10 -17.75
C LEU A 142 -2.55 -0.45 -18.77
N THR A 143 -2.51 0.21 -19.93
CA THR A 143 -1.54 -0.08 -21.00
C THR A 143 -0.41 0.93 -21.09
N GLU A 144 -0.67 2.21 -20.82
CA GLU A 144 0.24 3.32 -21.13
C GLU A 144 0.87 3.96 -19.89
N TYR A 145 0.27 3.79 -18.70
CA TYR A 145 0.68 4.53 -17.51
C TYR A 145 1.32 3.61 -16.47
N THR A 146 2.48 4.01 -15.96
CA THR A 146 3.21 3.23 -14.96
C THR A 146 3.38 4.02 -13.67
N LEU A 147 2.71 3.55 -12.61
CA LEU A 147 2.95 3.98 -11.24
C LEU A 147 3.62 2.83 -10.45
N PRO A 148 4.49 3.12 -9.46
CA PRO A 148 5.01 4.45 -9.11
C PRO A 148 5.89 5.03 -10.24
N HIS A 149 5.94 6.36 -10.38
CA HIS A 149 6.76 7.00 -11.41
C HIS A 149 8.25 6.67 -11.20
N ARG A 150 8.92 6.17 -12.26
CA ARG A 150 10.35 5.79 -12.21
C ARG A 150 11.29 6.97 -11.91
N ASN A 151 10.95 8.15 -12.42
CA ASN A 151 11.76 9.37 -12.25
C ASN A 151 11.24 10.26 -11.10
N CYS A 152 10.53 9.67 -10.15
CA CYS A 152 10.00 10.40 -9.00
C CYS A 152 11.11 10.89 -8.08
N THR A 153 11.06 12.17 -7.71
CA THR A 153 11.98 12.78 -6.74
C THR A 153 11.29 13.22 -5.45
N CYS A 154 10.07 12.74 -5.18
CA CYS A 154 9.37 13.00 -3.92
C CYS A 154 10.23 12.60 -2.73
N LYS A 155 10.37 13.51 -1.76
CA LYS A 155 11.03 13.22 -0.49
C LYS A 155 10.23 12.20 0.31
N GLY A 156 10.87 11.54 1.28
CA GLY A 156 10.22 10.54 2.12
C GLY A 156 10.09 9.19 1.41
N ILE A 157 8.91 8.58 1.43
CA ILE A 157 8.65 7.23 0.91
C ILE A 157 8.70 7.13 -0.63
N GLY A 158 9.14 8.15 -1.36
CA GLY A 158 9.10 8.20 -2.83
C GLY A 158 7.71 8.56 -3.39
N CYS A 159 7.36 8.06 -4.59
CA CYS A 159 6.12 8.40 -5.30
C CYS A 159 4.86 8.29 -4.43
N THR A 160 4.13 9.40 -4.29
CA THR A 160 2.95 9.56 -3.41
C THR A 160 1.63 9.41 -4.16
N CYS A 161 1.68 9.07 -5.45
CA CYS A 161 0.49 8.94 -6.29
C CYS A 161 -0.39 7.81 -5.79
N MET A 162 -1.65 8.12 -5.56
CA MET A 162 -2.69 7.15 -5.20
C MET A 162 -3.67 7.00 -6.34
N LEU A 163 -3.98 5.75 -6.64
CA LEU A 163 -4.96 5.38 -7.65
C LEU A 163 -6.37 5.38 -7.03
N SER A 164 -7.31 6.04 -7.71
CA SER A 164 -8.74 5.94 -7.43
C SER A 164 -9.49 5.62 -8.73
N PHE A 165 -10.32 4.59 -8.69
CA PHE A 165 -11.30 4.31 -9.74
C PHE A 165 -12.59 5.01 -9.37
N VAL A 166 -13.10 5.84 -10.28
CA VAL A 166 -14.34 6.61 -10.07
C VAL A 166 -15.30 6.32 -11.21
N PRO A 167 -16.60 6.18 -10.95
CA PRO A 167 -17.58 6.09 -12.03
C PRO A 167 -17.51 7.38 -12.88
N LYS A 168 -17.65 7.21 -14.20
CA LYS A 168 -17.76 8.32 -15.15
C LYS A 168 -18.94 9.21 -14.79
N LYS A 169 -18.85 10.47 -15.17
CA LYS A 169 -19.97 11.41 -15.08
C LYS A 169 -20.43 11.82 -16.47
N ASN A 170 -21.73 11.96 -16.63
CA ASN A 170 -22.31 12.56 -17.84
C ASN A 170 -22.14 14.10 -17.80
N ALA A 171 -22.63 14.78 -18.84
CA ALA A 171 -22.50 16.24 -18.98
C ALA A 171 -23.22 17.05 -17.88
N ASP A 172 -24.21 16.46 -17.20
CA ASP A 172 -24.93 17.10 -16.09
C ASP A 172 -24.28 16.83 -14.71
N GLY A 173 -23.23 16.01 -14.66
CA GLY A 173 -22.48 15.68 -13.45
C GLY A 173 -23.00 14.45 -12.70
N SER A 174 -24.05 13.80 -13.18
CA SER A 174 -24.56 12.53 -12.66
C SER A 174 -23.63 11.36 -13.02
N PHE A 175 -23.54 10.37 -12.14
CA PHE A 175 -22.75 9.17 -12.40
C PHE A 175 -23.40 8.33 -13.50
N ILE A 176 -22.59 7.90 -14.46
CA ILE A 176 -22.96 6.89 -15.45
C ILE A 176 -22.86 5.54 -14.76
N LEU A 177 -23.99 5.07 -14.23
CA LEU A 177 -24.17 3.69 -13.83
C LEU A 177 -24.96 3.03 -14.96
N ASN A 178 -24.28 2.33 -15.87
CA ASN A 178 -24.99 1.41 -16.74
C ASN A 178 -25.35 0.19 -15.88
N LEU A 179 -26.54 0.28 -15.26
CA LEU A 179 -27.18 -0.84 -14.58
C LEU A 179 -27.82 -1.71 -15.66
N ASP A 180 -27.02 -2.32 -16.52
CA ASP A 180 -27.50 -3.36 -17.42
C ASP A 180 -27.24 -4.73 -16.76
N ASP A 181 -28.34 -5.48 -16.68
CA ASP A 181 -28.63 -6.73 -15.94
C ASP A 181 -27.54 -7.81 -15.86
#